data_AF-A0A9X0DIJ8-F1
#
_entry.id   AF-A0A9X0DIJ8-F1
#
_cell.length_a   1.000
_cell.length_b   1.000
_cell.length_c   1.000
_cell.angle_alpha   90.00
_cell.angle_beta   90.00
_cell.angle_gamma   90.00
#
_symmetry.space_group_name_H-M   'P 1'
#
loop_
_entity.id
_entity.type
_entity.pdbx_description
1 polymer ?
#
loop_
_entity_poly.entity_id
_entity_poly.type
_entity_poly.pdbx_seq_one_letter_code
_entity_poly.pdbx_strand_id
1 'polypeptide(L)'
;MMIFPGFTNPRPPVHINLPLFFLGTDIISRSMRTHCRMTVRTLVLSHTGTGRLTGNCLSRGFRSGAEMKELGKLVQPEVVKNIMSEDNFETFAHRIEHNAHRFVSQSIRGELSKFTGPYDPVFFLHHTNLDRLWWSWQMMDPKHRVQAYDGKSNRDTLRRASLEDTLDMGGLRRNLPVGEVMEITSGVFCYRY
;
A
#
# COMPACT_ATOMS: atom_id res chain seq x y z
N MET A 1 -6.79 -2.02 3.30
CA MET A 1 -5.78 -2.81 2.55
C MET A 1 -5.39 -1.99 1.29
N MET A 2 -4.15 -1.87 0.77
CA MET A 2 -3.73 -0.90 -0.32
C MET A 2 -3.01 -1.49 -1.60
N ILE A 3 -3.56 -1.33 -2.84
CA ILE A 3 -3.26 -2.15 -4.08
C ILE A 3 -2.43 -1.47 -5.18
N PHE A 4 -2.14 -2.28 -6.21
CA PHE A 4 -1.73 -1.89 -7.56
C PHE A 4 -2.46 -2.73 -8.63
N PRO A 5 -2.80 -2.16 -9.80
CA PRO A 5 -3.32 -2.90 -10.95
C PRO A 5 -2.29 -3.90 -11.52
N GLY A 6 -2.74 -4.88 -12.31
CA GLY A 6 -1.93 -6.00 -12.76
C GLY A 6 -0.72 -5.66 -13.66
N PHE A 7 0.41 -6.32 -13.42
CA PHE A 7 1.72 -6.12 -14.10
C PHE A 7 1.79 -6.65 -15.56
N THR A 8 0.68 -6.77 -16.30
CA THR A 8 0.56 -7.69 -17.46
C THR A 8 0.03 -7.09 -18.78
N ASN A 9 -0.04 -5.76 -18.94
CA ASN A 9 -0.59 -5.14 -20.16
C ASN A 9 0.31 -4.00 -20.69
N PRO A 10 0.83 -4.07 -21.94
CA PRO A 10 1.85 -3.13 -22.46
C PRO A 10 1.28 -1.80 -22.98
N ARG A 11 0.29 -1.24 -22.29
CA ARG A 11 -0.27 0.10 -22.58
C ARG A 11 0.50 1.17 -21.78
N PRO A 12 0.59 2.42 -22.26
CA PRO A 12 1.27 3.49 -21.51
C PRO A 12 0.65 3.67 -20.12
N PRO A 13 1.47 3.98 -19.09
CA PRO A 13 1.03 3.93 -17.71
C PRO A 13 0.00 5.02 -17.40
N VAL A 14 -1.24 4.59 -17.15
CA VAL A 14 -2.27 5.42 -16.51
C VAL A 14 -1.79 5.74 -15.10
N HIS A 15 -1.38 6.98 -14.86
CA HIS A 15 -0.92 7.42 -13.55
C HIS A 15 -2.12 7.60 -12.60
N ILE A 16 -2.50 6.58 -11.83
CA ILE A 16 -3.63 6.71 -10.88
C ILE A 16 -3.19 7.55 -9.65
N ASN A 17 -4.00 8.54 -9.25
CA ASN A 17 -3.75 9.41 -8.09
C ASN A 17 -4.78 9.10 -6.96
N LEU A 18 -4.48 8.08 -6.15
CA LEU A 18 -5.18 7.66 -4.90
C LEU A 18 -6.67 7.25 -5.05
N PRO A 19 -7.24 6.48 -4.10
CA PRO A 19 -6.67 5.35 -3.35
C PRO A 19 -7.43 4.04 -3.64
N LEU A 20 -6.74 2.97 -4.06
CA LEU A 20 -7.35 1.75 -4.61
C LEU A 20 -6.77 0.49 -3.92
N PHE A 21 -7.57 -0.55 -3.62
CA PHE A 21 -7.38 -1.51 -2.48
C PHE A 21 -7.47 -3.04 -2.86
N PHE A 22 -7.09 -4.03 -2.01
CA PHE A 22 -5.80 -4.79 -2.09
C PHE A 22 -5.94 -6.30 -1.80
N LEU A 23 -4.81 -6.98 -1.54
CA LEU A 23 -4.66 -8.21 -0.75
C LEU A 23 -3.28 -8.30 -0.06
N GLY A 24 -3.26 -8.79 1.17
CA GLY A 24 -2.15 -9.61 1.66
C GLY A 24 -2.30 -11.07 1.22
N THR A 25 -1.22 -11.87 1.26
CA THR A 25 -1.29 -13.32 1.02
C THR A 25 -0.81 -14.09 2.25
N ASP A 26 -1.56 -15.11 2.65
CA ASP A 26 -1.15 -16.03 3.71
C ASP A 26 0.06 -16.86 3.27
N ILE A 27 1.11 -16.91 4.11
CA ILE A 27 2.23 -17.83 3.93
C ILE A 27 2.23 -18.84 5.09
N ILE A 28 1.39 -19.87 4.94
CA ILE A 28 1.49 -21.10 5.73
C ILE A 28 1.75 -22.27 4.78
N SER A 29 3.02 -22.66 4.62
CA SER A 29 3.36 -24.07 4.43
C SER A 29 4.77 -24.40 4.88
N ARG A 30 4.96 -25.66 5.26
CA ARG A 30 6.11 -26.20 5.99
C ARG A 30 7.32 -26.42 5.08
N SER A 31 8.53 -26.23 5.62
CA SER A 31 9.51 -27.34 5.76
C SER A 31 10.71 -26.92 6.61
N MET A 32 10.95 -27.61 7.73
CA MET A 32 12.20 -27.49 8.48
C MET A 32 13.24 -28.45 7.90
N ARG A 33 14.29 -27.94 7.26
CA ARG A 33 15.58 -28.65 7.15
C ARG A 33 16.73 -27.69 7.41
N THR A 34 17.68 -28.16 8.20
CA THR A 34 18.91 -27.45 8.56
C THR A 34 19.82 -27.33 7.34
N HIS A 35 20.33 -26.11 7.07
CA HIS A 35 21.75 -25.79 6.78
C HIS A 35 21.88 -24.27 6.58
N CYS A 36 22.80 -23.62 7.31
CA CYS A 36 22.85 -22.16 7.37
C CYS A 36 23.76 -21.54 6.29
N ARG A 37 23.22 -21.31 5.08
CA ARG A 37 23.78 -20.32 4.15
C ARG A 37 22.75 -19.76 3.17
N MET A 38 21.86 -18.92 3.69
CA MET A 38 20.79 -18.29 2.89
C MET A 38 21.35 -17.11 2.05
N THR A 39 22.07 -17.41 0.98
CA THR A 39 22.42 -16.41 -0.05
C THR A 39 21.17 -16.09 -0.88
N VAL A 40 20.31 -15.22 -0.36
CA VAL A 40 19.08 -14.79 -0.99
C VAL A 40 19.38 -13.93 -2.22
N ARG A 41 19.66 -14.58 -3.35
CA ARG A 41 19.51 -13.97 -4.68
C ARG A 41 18.02 -13.89 -5.02
N THR A 42 17.31 -12.98 -4.38
CA THR A 42 16.04 -12.48 -4.95
C THR A 42 16.41 -11.76 -6.24
N LEU A 43 16.24 -12.44 -7.39
CA LEU A 43 16.19 -11.74 -8.67
C LEU A 43 14.92 -10.89 -8.65
N VAL A 44 15.10 -9.59 -8.41
CA VAL A 44 14.03 -8.62 -8.58
C VAL A 44 13.81 -8.47 -10.09
N LEU A 45 12.76 -9.12 -10.59
CA LEU A 45 12.42 -9.17 -12.01
C LEU A 45 11.78 -7.86 -12.48
N SER A 46 12.60 -6.84 -12.73
CA SER A 46 12.14 -5.60 -13.34
C SER A 46 11.92 -5.78 -14.84
N HIS A 47 10.68 -5.59 -15.31
CA HIS A 47 10.38 -5.59 -16.74
C HIS A 47 10.88 -4.28 -17.39
N THR A 48 12.08 -4.31 -17.97
CA THR A 48 12.47 -3.27 -18.93
C THR A 48 11.62 -3.44 -20.20
N GLY A 49 11.22 -2.34 -20.85
CA GLY A 49 10.28 -2.32 -21.99
C GLY A 49 10.78 -2.99 -23.29
N THR A 50 11.74 -3.90 -23.20
CA THR A 50 12.31 -4.72 -24.29
C THR A 50 11.96 -6.20 -24.15
N GLY A 51 11.12 -6.57 -23.16
CA GLY A 51 10.80 -7.96 -22.84
C GLY A 51 11.92 -8.73 -22.11
N ARG A 52 13.10 -8.12 -21.93
CA ARG A 52 14.25 -8.77 -21.31
C ARG A 52 14.18 -8.65 -19.78
N LEU A 53 14.06 -9.80 -19.12
CA LEU A 53 14.16 -9.92 -17.66
C LEU A 53 15.59 -9.60 -17.19
N THR A 54 15.78 -8.43 -16.59
CA THR A 54 17.04 -8.05 -15.93
C THR A 54 16.96 -8.37 -14.45
N GLY A 55 17.73 -9.36 -13.99
CA GLY A 55 17.81 -9.71 -12.57
C GLY A 55 18.58 -8.65 -11.79
N ASN A 56 17.85 -7.78 -11.08
CA ASN A 56 18.42 -6.78 -10.20
C ASN A 56 18.42 -7.27 -8.73
N CYS A 57 19.39 -6.79 -7.93
CA CYS A 57 19.37 -7.01 -6.49
C CYS A 57 18.39 -6.06 -5.80
N LEU A 58 17.78 -6.49 -4.69
CA LEU A 58 17.07 -5.59 -3.79
C LEU A 58 18.04 -4.54 -3.22
N SER A 59 17.71 -3.26 -3.39
CA SER A 59 18.46 -2.11 -2.89
C SER A 59 17.67 -1.36 -1.82
N ARG A 60 18.40 -0.78 -0.85
CA ARG A 60 17.90 0.15 0.16
C ARG A 60 18.95 1.24 0.36
N GLY A 61 18.50 2.45 0.69
CA GLY A 61 19.35 3.62 0.90
C GLY A 61 18.83 4.42 2.09
N PHE A 62 19.06 3.88 3.30
CA PHE A 62 18.56 4.46 4.55
C PHE A 62 19.05 5.89 4.73
N ARG A 63 18.13 6.83 4.96
CA ARG A 63 18.48 8.23 5.23
C ARG A 63 18.94 8.42 6.67
N SER A 64 19.79 9.41 6.89
CA SER A 64 20.43 9.70 8.18
C SER A 64 20.56 11.21 8.43
N GLY A 65 20.88 11.58 9.68
CA GLY A 65 21.17 12.97 10.04
C GLY A 65 20.00 13.93 9.76
N ALA A 66 20.31 15.07 9.14
CA ALA A 66 19.33 16.12 8.85
C ALA A 66 18.15 15.63 7.99
N GLU A 67 18.38 14.84 6.94
CA GLU A 67 17.29 14.35 6.08
C GLU A 67 16.28 13.48 6.86
N MET A 68 16.79 12.62 7.74
CA MET A 68 15.94 11.75 8.57
C MET A 68 15.20 12.54 9.66
N LYS A 69 15.85 13.59 10.22
CA LYS A 69 15.22 14.52 11.17
C LYS A 69 14.07 15.30 10.53
N GLU A 70 14.24 15.74 9.27
CA GLU A 70 13.19 16.43 8.52
C GLU A 70 12.03 15.51 8.14
N LEU A 71 12.31 14.30 7.66
CA LEU A 71 11.27 13.28 7.42
C LEU A 71 10.52 12.89 8.70
N GLY A 72 11.23 12.80 9.84
CA GLY A 72 10.62 12.49 11.14
C GLY A 72 9.52 13.45 11.58
N LYS A 73 9.46 14.68 11.02
CA LYS A 73 8.36 15.63 11.26
C LYS A 73 7.01 15.09 10.79
N LEU A 74 6.99 14.32 9.70
CA LEU A 74 5.77 13.74 9.11
C LEU A 74 5.06 12.73 10.02
N VAL A 75 5.78 12.14 10.99
CA VAL A 75 5.26 11.08 11.88
C VAL A 75 5.35 11.46 13.35
N GLN A 76 5.43 12.76 13.67
CA GLN A 76 5.33 13.23 15.05
C GLN A 76 3.94 12.90 15.63
N PRO A 77 3.83 12.55 16.93
CA PRO A 77 2.55 12.14 17.53
C PRO A 77 1.41 13.13 17.31
N GLU A 78 1.69 14.43 17.40
CA GLU A 78 0.68 15.48 17.19
C GLU A 78 0.26 15.61 15.71
N VAL A 79 1.19 15.39 14.76
CA VAL A 79 0.87 15.34 13.33
C VAL A 79 -0.04 14.14 13.05
N VAL A 80 0.30 12.95 13.55
CA VAL A 80 -0.51 11.73 13.38
C VAL A 80 -1.88 11.90 14.03
N LYS A 81 -1.95 12.37 15.28
CA LYS A 81 -3.20 12.68 16.00
C LYS A 81 -4.11 13.60 15.20
N ASN A 82 -3.55 14.67 14.62
CA ASN A 82 -4.31 15.62 13.81
C ASN A 82 -4.66 15.10 12.41
N ILE A 83 -4.12 13.95 11.95
CA ILE A 83 -4.61 13.21 10.77
C ILE A 83 -5.77 12.30 11.18
N MET A 84 -5.66 11.60 12.31
CA MET A 84 -6.72 10.71 12.82
C MET A 84 -8.03 11.46 13.14
N SER A 85 -7.94 12.75 13.47
CA SER A 85 -9.09 13.62 13.69
C SER A 85 -9.75 14.18 12.43
N GLU A 86 -9.27 13.85 11.22
CA GLU A 86 -9.97 14.23 9.97
C GLU A 86 -11.35 13.54 9.89
N ASP A 87 -12.38 14.25 9.44
CA ASP A 87 -13.71 13.67 9.21
C ASP A 87 -13.93 13.21 7.75
N ASN A 88 -13.26 13.85 6.80
CA ASN A 88 -13.38 13.52 5.38
C ASN A 88 -12.33 12.47 4.94
N PHE A 89 -12.79 11.41 4.27
CA PHE A 89 -11.92 10.32 3.79
C PHE A 89 -10.88 10.78 2.75
N GLU A 90 -11.25 11.64 1.79
CA GLU A 90 -10.31 12.15 0.77
C GLU A 90 -9.17 12.92 1.44
N THR A 91 -9.48 13.79 2.43
CA THR A 91 -8.47 14.50 3.23
C THR A 91 -7.64 13.54 4.10
N PHE A 92 -8.27 12.60 4.80
CA PHE A 92 -7.57 11.59 5.62
C PHE A 92 -6.56 10.78 4.78
N ALA A 93 -7.02 10.18 3.68
CA ALA A 93 -6.19 9.37 2.79
C ALA A 93 -5.05 10.20 2.17
N HIS A 94 -5.35 11.42 1.69
CA HIS A 94 -4.34 12.34 1.17
C HIS A 94 -3.28 12.70 2.21
N ARG A 95 -3.68 12.93 3.48
CA ARG A 95 -2.74 13.25 4.56
C ARG A 95 -1.93 12.04 5.01
N ILE A 96 -2.51 10.84 5.09
CA ILE A 96 -1.77 9.59 5.37
C ILE A 96 -0.71 9.33 4.29
N GLU A 97 -1.07 9.49 3.02
CA GLU A 97 -0.16 9.35 1.88
C GLU A 97 1.06 10.27 2.01
N HIS A 98 0.82 11.58 2.16
CA HIS A 98 1.89 12.58 2.21
C HIS A 98 2.69 12.58 3.52
N ASN A 99 2.24 11.89 4.56
CA ASN A 99 2.93 11.82 5.85
C ASN A 99 3.46 10.41 6.15
N ALA A 100 2.62 9.51 6.66
CA ALA A 100 3.05 8.20 7.16
C ALA A 100 3.53 7.26 6.05
N HIS A 101 2.86 7.23 4.89
CA HIS A 101 3.31 6.44 3.75
C HIS A 101 4.63 6.97 3.18
N ARG A 102 4.66 8.27 2.84
CA ARG A 102 5.85 9.00 2.38
C ARG A 102 7.05 8.80 3.32
N PHE A 103 6.85 8.84 4.64
CA PHE A 103 7.93 8.72 5.63
C PHE A 103 8.73 7.44 5.45
N VAL A 104 8.10 6.26 5.52
CA VAL A 104 8.83 4.98 5.48
C VAL A 104 9.45 4.75 4.10
N SER A 105 8.69 5.03 3.02
CA SER A 105 9.19 4.95 1.64
C SER A 105 10.43 5.83 1.42
N GLN A 106 10.41 7.08 1.88
CA GLN A 106 11.55 7.99 1.76
C GLN A 106 12.68 7.74 2.75
N SER A 107 12.42 7.12 3.91
CA SER A 107 13.45 6.80 4.90
C SER A 107 14.27 5.58 4.50
N ILE A 108 13.67 4.59 3.85
CA ILE A 108 14.35 3.35 3.40
C ILE A 108 14.87 3.47 1.96
N ARG A 109 14.16 4.21 1.10
CA ARG A 109 14.49 4.39 -0.33
C ARG A 109 14.63 3.04 -1.08
N GLY A 110 15.47 2.99 -2.11
CA GLY A 110 15.65 1.79 -2.94
C GLY A 110 14.36 1.40 -3.66
N GLU A 111 14.08 0.09 -3.74
CA GLU A 111 12.85 -0.43 -4.36
C GLU A 111 11.58 0.11 -3.69
N LEU A 112 11.57 0.28 -2.37
CA LEU A 112 10.42 0.80 -1.60
C LEU A 112 10.05 2.26 -1.95
N SER A 113 10.91 2.98 -2.68
CA SER A 113 10.65 4.33 -3.20
C SER A 113 10.25 4.38 -4.68
N LYS A 114 9.88 3.23 -5.27
CA LYS A 114 9.51 3.08 -6.69
C LYS A 114 8.14 2.39 -6.79
N PHE A 115 7.56 2.37 -7.98
CA PHE A 115 6.38 1.53 -8.29
C PHE A 115 6.63 0.02 -8.04
N THR A 116 7.90 -0.41 -8.08
CA THR A 116 8.35 -1.75 -7.70
C THR A 116 8.45 -1.97 -6.18
N GLY A 117 7.83 -1.12 -5.36
CA GLY A 117 7.83 -1.19 -3.90
C GLY A 117 7.48 -2.56 -3.31
N PRO A 118 6.46 -3.29 -3.82
CA PRO A 118 6.12 -4.64 -3.36
C PRO A 118 7.21 -5.71 -3.51
N TYR A 119 8.32 -5.41 -4.21
CA TYR A 119 9.49 -6.31 -4.27
C TYR A 119 10.41 -6.20 -3.03
N ASP A 120 10.21 -5.20 -2.16
CA ASP A 120 10.81 -5.14 -0.83
C ASP A 120 9.83 -5.74 0.20
N PRO A 121 10.17 -6.81 0.94
CA PRO A 121 9.28 -7.40 1.95
C PRO A 121 8.80 -6.43 3.06
N VAL A 122 9.52 -5.34 3.32
CA VAL A 122 9.11 -4.29 4.28
C VAL A 122 7.86 -3.55 3.81
N PHE A 123 7.56 -3.56 2.50
CA PHE A 123 6.34 -3.01 1.92
C PHE A 123 5.08 -3.53 2.64
N PHE A 124 4.98 -4.85 2.83
CA PHE A 124 3.79 -5.46 3.43
C PHE A 124 3.62 -5.03 4.89
N LEU A 125 4.70 -5.05 5.68
CA LEU A 125 4.68 -4.60 7.08
C LEU A 125 4.30 -3.11 7.22
N HIS A 126 4.84 -2.27 6.33
CA HIS A 126 4.50 -0.85 6.26
C HIS A 126 3.01 -0.64 5.98
N HIS A 127 2.48 -1.26 4.92
CA HIS A 127 1.07 -1.12 4.56
C HIS A 127 0.11 -1.80 5.55
N THR A 128 0.51 -2.85 6.28
CA THR A 128 -0.26 -3.38 7.41
C THR A 128 -0.42 -2.33 8.51
N ASN A 129 0.60 -1.52 8.80
CA ASN A 129 0.47 -0.45 9.80
C ASN A 129 -0.34 0.75 9.26
N LEU A 130 -0.27 1.06 7.96
CA LEU A 130 -1.17 2.06 7.35
C LEU A 130 -2.64 1.59 7.34
N ASP A 131 -2.87 0.31 7.11
CA ASP A 131 -4.22 -0.29 7.17
C ASP A 131 -4.77 -0.29 8.61
N ARG A 132 -3.92 -0.56 9.61
CA ARG A 132 -4.25 -0.38 11.03
C ARG A 132 -4.63 1.06 11.37
N LEU A 133 -3.97 2.06 10.77
CA LEU A 133 -4.34 3.47 10.94
C LEU A 133 -5.70 3.77 10.28
N TRP A 134 -5.95 3.27 9.07
CA TRP A 134 -7.25 3.44 8.40
C TRP A 134 -8.39 2.78 9.20
N TRP A 135 -8.21 1.53 9.65
CA TRP A 135 -9.18 0.86 10.52
C TRP A 135 -9.41 1.63 11.82
N SER A 136 -8.34 2.10 12.47
CA SER A 136 -8.46 2.92 13.69
C SER A 136 -9.26 4.20 13.44
N TRP A 137 -9.10 4.82 12.26
CA TRP A 137 -9.85 6.02 11.84
C TRP A 137 -11.32 5.70 11.57
N GLN A 138 -11.64 4.55 10.95
CA GLN A 138 -13.01 4.07 10.80
C GLN A 138 -13.67 3.84 12.16
N MET A 139 -12.95 3.25 13.11
CA MET A 139 -13.47 2.92 14.44
C MET A 139 -13.70 4.13 15.36
N MET A 140 -13.20 5.32 15.02
CA MET A 140 -13.50 6.56 15.75
C MET A 140 -14.94 7.04 15.53
N ASP A 141 -15.54 6.75 14.37
CA ASP A 141 -16.98 6.92 14.13
C ASP A 141 -17.47 5.87 13.12
N PRO A 142 -17.79 4.64 13.60
CA PRO A 142 -18.11 3.54 12.70
C PRO A 142 -19.33 3.79 11.81
N LYS A 143 -20.27 4.64 12.25
CA LYS A 143 -21.55 4.88 11.55
C LYS A 143 -21.36 5.64 10.24
N HIS A 144 -20.40 6.57 10.22
CA HIS A 144 -20.14 7.39 9.04
C HIS A 144 -18.84 7.01 8.33
N ARG A 145 -17.84 6.47 9.05
CA ARG A 145 -16.49 6.26 8.52
C ARG A 145 -16.21 4.85 7.97
N VAL A 146 -16.93 3.79 8.37
CA VAL A 146 -16.67 2.43 7.84
C VAL A 146 -16.85 2.37 6.33
N GLN A 147 -17.96 2.90 5.80
CA GLN A 147 -18.25 2.94 4.36
C GLN A 147 -17.84 4.28 3.70
N ALA A 148 -17.03 5.10 4.37
CA ALA A 148 -16.52 6.34 3.78
C ALA A 148 -15.43 6.03 2.74
N TYR A 149 -15.80 6.16 1.46
CA TYR A 149 -14.90 6.05 0.33
C TYR A 149 -15.23 7.15 -0.68
N ASP A 150 -14.23 7.96 -1.04
CA ASP A 150 -14.40 9.13 -1.88
C ASP A 150 -13.05 9.60 -2.48
N GLY A 151 -13.12 10.53 -3.43
CA GLY A 151 -11.97 11.06 -4.18
C GLY A 151 -12.13 10.82 -5.68
N LYS A 152 -11.03 10.86 -6.44
CA LYS A 152 -11.06 10.57 -7.89
C LYS A 152 -10.89 9.07 -8.15
N SER A 153 -11.79 8.48 -8.94
CA SER A 153 -11.66 7.07 -9.37
C SER A 153 -10.43 6.81 -10.25
N ASN A 154 -10.01 7.79 -11.04
CA ASN A 154 -8.74 7.81 -11.76
C ASN A 154 -8.30 9.28 -11.98
N ARG A 155 -6.98 9.53 -12.00
CA ARG A 155 -6.36 10.85 -12.23
C ARG A 155 -6.90 11.57 -13.46
N ASP A 156 -7.01 10.83 -14.55
CA ASP A 156 -7.35 11.35 -15.89
C ASP A 156 -8.86 11.52 -16.08
N THR A 157 -9.64 11.37 -15.00
CA THR A 157 -11.10 11.48 -15.00
C THR A 157 -11.59 12.50 -13.97
N LEU A 158 -12.80 13.03 -14.20
CA LEU A 158 -13.54 13.82 -13.21
C LEU A 158 -14.56 12.97 -12.43
N ARG A 159 -14.61 11.66 -12.68
CA ARG A 159 -15.54 10.75 -12.00
C ARG A 159 -15.06 10.48 -10.58
N ARG A 160 -15.91 10.75 -9.59
CA ARG A 160 -15.63 10.37 -8.19
C ARG A 160 -15.62 8.85 -8.02
N ALA A 161 -14.87 8.39 -7.02
CA ALA A 161 -14.82 6.98 -6.65
C ALA A 161 -16.16 6.52 -6.02
N SER A 162 -16.45 5.22 -6.03
CA SER A 162 -17.69 4.65 -5.47
C SER A 162 -17.46 3.25 -4.90
N LEU A 163 -18.34 2.79 -4.02
CA LEU A 163 -18.23 1.46 -3.39
C LEU A 163 -18.45 0.33 -4.40
N GLU A 164 -19.13 0.64 -5.50
CA GLU A 164 -19.39 -0.24 -6.65
C GLU A 164 -18.20 -0.32 -7.62
N ASP A 165 -17.15 0.50 -7.44
CA ASP A 165 -15.97 0.44 -8.29
C ASP A 165 -15.26 -0.92 -8.16
N THR A 166 -14.91 -1.50 -9.30
CA THR A 166 -14.26 -2.81 -9.35
C THR A 166 -12.76 -2.68 -9.14
N LEU A 167 -12.28 -3.24 -8.04
CA LEU A 167 -10.87 -3.45 -7.72
C LEU A 167 -10.28 -4.52 -8.64
N ASP A 168 -9.39 -4.12 -9.54
CA ASP A 168 -8.60 -5.06 -10.34
C ASP A 168 -7.51 -5.71 -9.50
N MET A 169 -7.64 -7.03 -9.29
CA MET A 169 -6.69 -7.82 -8.53
C MET A 169 -5.50 -8.31 -9.37
N GLY A 170 -5.42 -7.95 -10.65
CA GLY A 170 -4.26 -8.24 -11.51
C GLY A 170 -4.01 -9.75 -11.71
N GLY A 171 -5.02 -10.58 -11.52
CA GLY A 171 -4.93 -12.04 -11.56
C GLY A 171 -4.53 -12.72 -10.23
N LEU A 172 -4.28 -11.96 -9.16
CA LEU A 172 -3.92 -12.53 -7.84
C LEU A 172 -5.12 -13.11 -7.06
N ARG A 173 -6.35 -12.68 -7.39
CA ARG A 173 -7.65 -13.19 -6.88
C ARG A 173 -8.74 -12.81 -7.90
N ARG A 174 -10.00 -13.22 -7.66
CA ARG A 174 -11.16 -12.58 -8.31
C ARG A 174 -11.17 -11.08 -8.01
N ASN A 175 -11.61 -10.27 -8.97
CA ASN A 175 -11.89 -8.86 -8.75
C ASN A 175 -13.08 -8.69 -7.79
N LEU A 176 -13.08 -7.60 -7.03
CA LEU A 176 -14.03 -7.29 -5.96
C LEU A 176 -14.59 -5.87 -6.14
N PRO A 177 -15.84 -5.55 -5.78
CA PRO A 177 -16.24 -4.16 -5.59
C PRO A 177 -15.54 -3.59 -4.33
N VAL A 178 -15.30 -2.28 -4.28
CA VAL A 178 -14.70 -1.63 -3.10
C VAL A 178 -15.49 -1.91 -1.83
N GLY A 179 -16.83 -1.93 -1.89
CA GLY A 179 -17.70 -2.21 -0.75
C GLY A 179 -17.49 -3.59 -0.11
N GLU A 180 -17.02 -4.60 -0.86
CA GLU A 180 -16.67 -5.92 -0.27
C GLU A 180 -15.42 -5.87 0.62
N VAL A 181 -14.59 -4.82 0.54
CA VAL A 181 -13.29 -4.73 1.25
C VAL A 181 -13.20 -3.61 2.31
N MET A 182 -14.31 -2.94 2.63
CA MET A 182 -14.33 -1.81 3.58
C MET A 182 -14.32 -2.24 5.06
N GLU A 183 -14.66 -3.48 5.39
CA GLU A 183 -14.72 -3.99 6.77
C GLU A 183 -13.86 -5.25 6.95
N ILE A 184 -12.99 -5.26 7.98
CA ILE A 184 -12.00 -6.33 8.20
C ILE A 184 -12.54 -7.58 8.90
N THR A 185 -13.78 -7.52 9.39
CA THR A 185 -14.47 -8.57 10.15
C THR A 185 -15.67 -9.20 9.44
N SER A 186 -15.91 -8.84 8.17
CA SER A 186 -17.03 -9.35 7.37
C SER A 186 -16.64 -9.57 5.90
N GLY A 187 -17.57 -10.08 5.09
CA GLY A 187 -17.39 -10.26 3.65
C GLY A 187 -16.24 -11.22 3.32
N VAL A 188 -15.16 -10.69 2.74
CA VAL A 188 -13.97 -11.46 2.35
C VAL A 188 -12.88 -11.54 3.44
N PHE A 189 -13.07 -10.90 4.59
CA PHE A 189 -12.07 -10.81 5.67
C PHE A 189 -12.59 -11.30 7.03
N CYS A 190 -11.65 -11.73 7.88
CA CYS A 190 -11.91 -12.10 9.26
C CYS A 190 -10.64 -11.90 10.11
N TYR A 191 -10.21 -10.64 10.27
CA TYR A 191 -9.01 -10.29 11.05
C TYR A 191 -9.24 -9.08 11.97
N ARG A 192 -8.27 -8.85 12.88
CA ARG A 192 -8.26 -7.75 13.85
C ARG A 192 -6.82 -7.25 14.07
N TYR A 193 -6.70 -6.08 14.68
CA TYR A 193 -5.45 -5.38 15.03
C TYR A 193 -5.25 -5.27 16.56
#